data_AF-A0A1M7FTW5-F1
#
_entry.id   AF-A0A1M7FTW5-F1
#
_cell.length_a   1.000
_cell.length_b   1.000
_cell.length_c   1.000
_cell.angle_alpha   90.00
_cell.angle_beta   90.00
_cell.angle_gamma   90.00
#
_symmetry.space_group_name_H-M   'P 1'
#
loop_
_entity.id
_entity.type
_entity.pdbx_description
1 polymer ?
#
loop_
_entity_poly.entity_id
_entity_poly.type
_entity_poly.pdbx_seq_one_letter_code
_entity_poly.pdbx_strand_id
1 'polypeptide(L)'
;MKKLLFTICILFPLLVHSQQRKLVYAYAGYDVNALPEIYNYTPIGIRLTFSDSTTQETTGIANGKLKWNKLTVQSSNGEVNNGILTFNRAQLQKDNYQVQLTVSLPGEAPVHTTLELPHLIGMRFNQYADSLKKNIRFYLNVEGQFSSDRILPLDTNLVRFKASAGQILGQDLLLPAGDTTRFIQVEAWYKLNPEKYLITTIPVKQLPDKD
;
A
#
# COMPACT_ATOMS: atom_id res chain seq x y z
N MET A 1 -9.45 -71.07 34.08
CA MET A 1 -9.99 -69.89 34.81
C MET A 1 -9.06 -68.70 34.53
N LYS A 2 -9.21 -67.99 33.40
CA LYS A 2 -10.13 -66.86 33.17
C LYS A 2 -9.82 -65.53 33.91
N LYS A 3 -8.65 -65.36 34.54
CA LYS A 3 -8.31 -64.08 35.20
C LYS A 3 -6.86 -63.60 34.97
N LEU A 4 -6.32 -63.74 33.77
CA LEU A 4 -5.01 -63.14 33.46
C LEU A 4 -4.87 -62.67 32.01
N LEU A 5 -5.95 -62.19 31.41
CA LEU A 5 -5.93 -61.63 30.05
C LEU A 5 -6.79 -60.35 29.93
N PHE A 6 -7.00 -59.64 31.05
CA PHE A 6 -7.88 -58.47 31.12
C PHE A 6 -7.17 -57.20 31.65
N THR A 7 -5.84 -57.16 31.59
CA THR A 7 -5.05 -56.04 32.15
C THR A 7 -4.06 -55.42 31.16
N ILE A 8 -4.27 -55.60 29.85
CA ILE A 8 -3.46 -54.93 28.80
C ILE A 8 -4.27 -53.90 28.00
N CYS A 9 -5.59 -53.80 28.20
CA CYS A 9 -6.43 -52.83 27.47
C CYS A 9 -6.70 -51.50 28.20
N ILE A 10 -6.17 -51.27 29.41
CA ILE A 10 -6.47 -50.05 30.19
C ILE A 10 -5.35 -48.99 30.10
N LEU A 11 -4.19 -49.30 29.52
CA LEU A 11 -3.08 -48.35 29.39
C LEU A 11 -2.99 -47.63 28.03
N PHE A 12 -3.89 -47.92 27.09
CA PHE A 12 -3.89 -47.27 25.78
C PHE A 12 -4.54 -45.86 25.67
N PRO A 13 -5.32 -45.30 26.64
CA PRO A 13 -5.83 -43.95 26.44
C PRO A 13 -4.80 -42.85 26.76
N LEU A 14 -3.60 -43.18 27.27
CA LEU A 14 -2.62 -42.17 27.70
C LEU A 14 -1.59 -41.75 26.64
N LEU A 15 -1.55 -42.43 25.49
CA LEU A 15 -0.68 -42.07 24.37
C LEU A 15 -1.37 -41.19 23.31
N VAL A 16 -2.64 -40.84 23.49
CA VAL A 16 -3.26 -39.72 22.76
C VAL A 16 -3.03 -38.44 23.55
N HIS A 17 -1.78 -38.15 23.89
CA HIS A 17 -1.34 -36.77 23.87
C HIS A 17 -1.38 -36.37 22.40
N SER A 18 -2.57 -36.00 21.92
CA SER A 18 -2.73 -35.27 20.68
C SER A 18 -1.73 -34.12 20.79
N GLN A 19 -0.63 -34.22 20.04
CA GLN A 19 0.26 -33.09 19.85
C GLN A 19 -0.61 -32.03 19.20
N GLN A 20 -1.16 -31.14 20.02
CA GLN A 20 -1.92 -30.01 19.52
C GLN A 20 -0.95 -29.25 18.63
N ARG A 21 -1.24 -29.23 17.33
CA ARG A 21 -0.45 -28.47 16.36
C ARG A 21 -0.38 -27.03 16.89
N LYS A 22 0.82 -26.46 16.92
CA LYS A 22 1.04 -25.10 17.41
C LYS A 22 1.15 -24.14 16.25
N LEU A 23 0.68 -22.92 16.41
CA LEU A 23 0.95 -21.85 15.44
C LEU A 23 2.45 -21.52 15.46
N VAL A 24 3.11 -21.55 14.31
CA VAL A 24 4.57 -21.33 14.21
C VAL A 24 4.90 -20.11 13.35
N TYR A 25 4.09 -19.86 12.32
CA TYR A 25 4.39 -18.83 11.34
C TYR A 25 3.12 -18.21 10.77
N ALA A 26 3.20 -16.92 10.44
CA ALA A 26 2.20 -16.20 9.67
C ALA A 26 2.85 -15.50 8.48
N TYR A 27 2.17 -15.55 7.34
CA TYR A 27 2.47 -14.74 6.17
C TYR A 27 1.30 -13.77 5.95
N ALA A 28 1.63 -12.51 5.65
CA ALA A 28 0.66 -11.50 5.27
C ALA A 28 0.88 -11.05 3.82
N GLY A 29 -0.21 -10.90 3.09
CA GLY A 29 -0.24 -10.25 1.78
C GLY A 29 -1.33 -9.20 1.71
N TYR A 30 -1.22 -8.27 0.78
CA TYR A 30 -2.26 -7.28 0.48
C TYR A 30 -2.93 -7.56 -0.88
N ASP A 31 -4.10 -6.98 -1.11
CA ASP A 31 -4.79 -7.08 -2.37
C ASP A 31 -4.05 -6.31 -3.45
N VAL A 32 -3.42 -7.02 -4.37
CA VAL A 32 -2.74 -6.40 -5.50
C VAL A 32 -3.71 -5.61 -6.38
N ASN A 33 -5.02 -5.89 -6.40
CA ASN A 33 -5.98 -5.12 -7.18
C ASN A 33 -6.50 -3.87 -6.47
N ALA A 34 -6.28 -3.74 -5.16
CA ALA A 34 -6.52 -2.50 -4.44
C ALA A 34 -5.48 -1.43 -4.81
N LEU A 35 -5.66 -0.20 -4.33
CA LEU A 35 -4.79 0.94 -4.68
C LEU A 35 -4.12 1.56 -3.42
N PRO A 36 -3.35 0.80 -2.62
CA PRO A 36 -2.64 1.31 -1.44
C PRO A 36 -1.63 2.42 -1.75
N GLU A 37 -1.16 2.50 -2.99
CA GLU A 37 -0.27 3.54 -3.51
C GLU A 37 -0.85 4.94 -3.29
N ILE A 38 -2.17 5.08 -3.46
CA ILE A 38 -2.89 6.36 -3.42
C ILE A 38 -3.87 6.43 -2.25
N TYR A 39 -4.42 5.32 -1.76
CA TYR A 39 -5.33 5.26 -0.61
C TYR A 39 -4.70 4.70 0.66
N ASN A 40 -5.11 5.25 1.81
CA ASN A 40 -4.58 4.89 3.14
C ASN A 40 -5.21 3.62 3.72
N TYR A 41 -5.61 2.69 2.85
CA TYR A 41 -6.15 1.40 3.25
C TYR A 41 -5.90 0.36 2.16
N THR A 42 -5.87 -0.91 2.56
CA THR A 42 -5.86 -2.04 1.63
C THR A 42 -6.43 -3.29 2.29
N PRO A 43 -7.20 -4.11 1.57
CA PRO A 43 -7.50 -5.46 2.03
C PRO A 43 -6.22 -6.26 2.19
N ILE A 44 -6.15 -7.07 3.24
CA ILE A 44 -5.04 -7.97 3.54
C ILE A 44 -5.57 -9.39 3.76
N GLY A 45 -4.67 -10.36 3.64
CA GLY A 45 -4.93 -11.77 3.88
C GLY A 45 -3.80 -12.36 4.71
N ILE A 46 -4.15 -13.27 5.60
CA ILE A 46 -3.19 -13.96 6.47
C ILE A 46 -3.23 -15.46 6.18
N ARG A 47 -2.05 -16.04 5.95
CA ARG A 47 -1.81 -17.49 5.92
C ARG A 47 -1.07 -17.88 7.19
N LEU A 48 -1.67 -18.76 7.97
CA LEU A 48 -1.10 -19.35 9.18
C LEU A 48 -0.53 -20.72 8.85
N THR A 49 0.66 -21.02 9.36
CA THR A 49 1.31 -22.33 9.24
C THR A 49 1.54 -22.90 10.63
N PHE A 50 1.11 -24.15 10.82
CA PHE A 50 1.21 -24.87 12.07
C PHE A 50 2.40 -25.83 12.08
N SER A 51 2.76 -26.33 13.26
CA SER A 51 3.93 -27.20 13.47
C SER A 51 3.85 -28.54 12.73
N ASP A 52 2.65 -28.96 12.35
CA ASP A 52 2.39 -30.14 11.53
C ASP A 52 2.42 -29.83 10.01
N SER A 53 2.88 -28.63 9.63
CA SER A 53 2.89 -28.10 8.25
C SER A 53 1.52 -27.85 7.63
N THR A 54 0.42 -28.05 8.37
CA THR A 54 -0.90 -27.65 7.88
C THR A 54 -1.03 -26.13 7.84
N THR A 55 -1.86 -25.63 6.94
CA THR A 55 -2.10 -24.20 6.78
C THR A 55 -3.57 -23.84 6.98
N GLN A 56 -3.81 -22.61 7.44
CA GLN A 56 -5.12 -21.99 7.43
C GLN A 56 -5.01 -20.57 6.88
N GLU A 57 -5.97 -20.18 6.06
CA GLU A 57 -5.98 -18.87 5.41
C GLU A 57 -7.26 -18.13 5.77
N THR A 58 -7.15 -16.81 5.90
CA THR A 58 -8.30 -15.95 6.16
C THR A 58 -9.25 -15.89 4.95
N THR A 59 -10.54 -15.71 5.21
CA THR A 59 -11.52 -15.34 4.18
C THR A 59 -11.17 -14.00 3.52
N GLY A 60 -11.60 -13.79 2.27
CA GLY A 60 -11.28 -12.59 1.50
C GLY A 60 -10.19 -12.88 0.49
N ILE A 61 -9.17 -12.01 0.41
CA ILE A 61 -8.15 -12.10 -0.66
C ILE A 61 -7.28 -13.36 -0.61
N ALA A 62 -7.11 -13.95 0.58
CA ALA A 62 -6.38 -15.21 0.73
C ALA A 62 -7.24 -16.43 0.35
N ASN A 63 -8.52 -16.25 0.02
CA ASN A 63 -9.45 -17.31 -0.42
C ASN A 63 -9.60 -18.49 0.57
N GLY A 64 -9.29 -18.27 1.84
CA GLY A 64 -9.37 -19.28 2.88
C GLY A 64 -10.72 -19.36 3.58
N LYS A 65 -10.78 -20.18 4.64
CA LYS A 65 -12.00 -20.44 5.44
C LYS A 65 -11.93 -19.86 6.85
N LEU A 66 -10.78 -19.35 7.29
CA LEU A 66 -10.61 -18.76 8.62
C LEU A 66 -11.30 -17.39 8.65
N LYS A 67 -12.36 -17.28 9.46
CA LYS A 67 -13.07 -16.00 9.61
C LYS A 67 -12.24 -15.02 10.44
N TRP A 68 -12.26 -13.74 10.07
CA TRP A 68 -11.51 -12.68 10.76
C TRP A 68 -11.84 -12.54 12.25
N ASN A 69 -13.03 -12.92 12.70
CA ASN A 69 -13.39 -12.92 14.11
C ASN A 69 -12.80 -14.09 14.93
N LYS A 70 -11.99 -14.96 14.31
CA LYS A 70 -11.32 -16.08 14.97
C LYS A 70 -9.84 -15.82 15.28
N LEU A 71 -9.31 -14.67 14.86
CA LEU A 71 -7.95 -14.23 15.13
C LEU A 71 -7.95 -12.73 15.47
N THR A 72 -6.89 -12.28 16.12
CA THR A 72 -6.61 -10.86 16.31
C THR A 72 -5.36 -10.52 15.51
N VAL A 73 -5.40 -9.40 14.79
CA VAL A 73 -4.24 -8.84 14.09
C VAL A 73 -4.00 -7.42 14.59
N GLN A 74 -2.85 -7.19 15.19
CA GLN A 74 -2.39 -5.86 15.59
C GLN A 74 -1.38 -5.36 14.57
N SER A 75 -1.41 -4.07 14.27
CA SER A 75 -0.52 -3.41 13.31
C SER A 75 0.38 -2.40 14.02
N SER A 76 1.64 -2.28 13.57
CA SER A 76 2.53 -1.18 13.96
C SER A 76 2.12 0.17 13.36
N ASN A 77 1.27 0.18 12.34
CA ASN A 77 0.80 1.38 11.67
C ASN A 77 -0.67 1.23 11.27
N GLY A 78 -1.54 1.96 11.97
CA GLY A 78 -2.99 1.92 11.79
C GLY A 78 -3.63 0.67 12.37
N GLU A 79 -4.72 0.20 11.77
CA GLU A 79 -5.58 -0.83 12.36
C GLU A 79 -6.02 -1.86 11.32
N VAL A 80 -6.21 -3.10 11.76
CA VAL A 80 -6.81 -4.16 10.94
C VAL A 80 -8.23 -4.43 11.43
N ASN A 81 -9.20 -4.18 10.56
CA ASN A 81 -10.61 -4.49 10.84
C ASN A 81 -11.19 -5.35 9.72
N ASN A 82 -11.61 -6.57 10.08
CA ASN A 82 -12.22 -7.53 9.16
C ASN A 82 -11.43 -7.72 7.83
N GLY A 83 -10.11 -7.80 7.95
CA GLY A 83 -9.21 -7.98 6.80
C GLY A 83 -8.93 -6.72 6.00
N ILE A 84 -9.35 -5.54 6.46
CA ILE A 84 -8.92 -4.26 5.89
C ILE A 84 -7.89 -3.64 6.82
N LEU A 85 -6.69 -3.41 6.30
CA LEU A 85 -5.67 -2.59 6.97
C LEU A 85 -5.90 -1.13 6.59
N THR A 86 -6.12 -0.26 7.57
CA THR A 86 -5.96 1.20 7.42
C THR A 86 -4.59 1.59 7.94
N PHE A 87 -3.96 2.62 7.36
CA PHE A 87 -2.61 3.02 7.74
C PHE A 87 -2.36 4.52 7.55
N ASN A 88 -1.37 5.05 8.28
CA ASN A 88 -0.87 6.40 8.10
C ASN A 88 0.33 6.38 7.14
N ARG A 89 0.16 6.94 5.94
CA ARG A 89 1.20 6.93 4.90
C ARG A 89 2.47 7.72 5.27
N ALA A 90 2.33 8.83 6.01
CA ALA A 90 3.49 9.60 6.46
C ALA A 90 4.32 8.81 7.48
N GLN A 91 3.67 8.03 8.34
CA GLN A 91 4.37 7.10 9.23
C GLN A 91 4.97 5.93 8.44
N LEU A 92 4.22 5.38 7.48
CA LEU A 92 4.64 4.24 6.65
C LEU A 92 5.94 4.53 5.91
N GLN A 93 6.12 5.75 5.39
CA GLN A 93 7.38 6.16 4.77
C GLN A 93 8.56 6.13 5.76
N LYS A 94 8.35 6.58 7.01
CA LYS A 94 9.40 6.54 8.05
C LYS A 94 9.77 5.11 8.41
N ASP A 95 8.80 4.20 8.31
CA ASP A 95 8.95 2.77 8.58
C ASP A 95 9.45 1.99 7.34
N ASN A 96 10.01 2.68 6.34
CA ASN A 96 10.49 2.09 5.08
C ASN A 96 9.44 1.21 4.38
N TYR A 97 8.18 1.62 4.46
CA TYR A 97 7.03 0.95 3.87
C TYR A 97 6.75 -0.46 4.39
N GLN A 98 7.27 -0.79 5.58
CA GLN A 98 7.03 -2.04 6.26
C GLN A 98 6.03 -1.86 7.41
N VAL A 99 5.02 -2.72 7.44
CA VAL A 99 4.05 -2.81 8.53
C VAL A 99 4.30 -4.11 9.29
N GLN A 100 4.64 -4.01 10.56
CA GLN A 100 4.76 -5.18 11.42
C GLN A 100 3.37 -5.58 11.92
N LEU A 101 3.02 -6.85 11.72
CA LEU A 101 1.76 -7.42 12.14
C LEU A 101 2.01 -8.49 13.20
N THR A 102 1.29 -8.38 14.32
CA THR A 102 1.23 -9.41 15.35
C THR A 102 -0.09 -10.16 15.20
N VAL A 103 -0.01 -11.46 14.92
CA VAL A 103 -1.16 -12.32 14.70
C VAL A 103 -1.34 -13.28 15.86
N SER A 104 -2.53 -13.29 16.46
CA SER A 104 -2.85 -14.08 17.64
C SER A 104 -4.08 -14.95 17.40
N LEU A 105 -3.98 -16.23 17.76
CA LEU A 105 -5.10 -17.16 17.86
C LEU A 105 -5.38 -17.50 19.32
N PRO A 106 -6.64 -17.77 19.72
CA PRO A 106 -6.96 -18.21 21.07
C PRO A 106 -6.21 -19.48 21.45
N GLY A 107 -5.45 -19.45 22.56
CA GLY A 107 -4.70 -20.60 23.06
C GLY A 107 -3.33 -20.83 22.39
N GLU A 108 -2.95 -20.00 21.43
CA GLU A 108 -1.65 -20.06 20.75
C GLU A 108 -0.76 -18.88 21.16
N ALA A 109 0.55 -19.05 21.05
CA ALA A 109 1.48 -17.92 21.17
C ALA A 109 1.32 -16.99 19.95
N PRO A 110 1.37 -15.65 20.12
CA PRO A 110 1.38 -14.73 18.99
C PRO A 110 2.57 -14.95 18.08
N VAL A 111 2.38 -14.76 16.78
CA VAL A 111 3.43 -14.78 15.77
C VAL A 111 3.51 -13.44 15.06
N HIS A 112 4.70 -13.07 14.60
CA HIS A 112 4.96 -11.80 13.94
C HIS A 112 5.22 -12.02 12.44
N THR A 113 4.77 -11.07 11.63
CA THR A 113 5.03 -11.04 10.20
C THR A 113 5.15 -9.60 9.72
N THR A 114 5.86 -9.39 8.61
CA THR A 114 6.03 -8.07 8.02
C THR A 114 5.28 -8.02 6.70
N LEU A 115 4.46 -6.98 6.53
CA LEU A 115 3.79 -6.65 5.28
C LEU A 115 4.49 -5.44 4.66
N GLU A 116 5.11 -5.61 3.49
CA GLU A 116 5.62 -4.49 2.70
C GLU A 116 4.51 -3.93 1.81
N LEU A 117 4.29 -2.62 1.90
CA LEU A 117 3.32 -1.90 1.08
C LEU A 117 4.02 -1.16 -0.06
N PRO A 118 3.35 -0.96 -1.21
CA PRO A 118 3.98 -0.35 -2.36
C PRO A 118 4.27 1.13 -2.11
N HIS A 119 5.34 1.60 -2.74
CA HIS A 119 5.84 2.94 -2.55
C HIS A 119 6.37 3.57 -3.83
N LEU A 120 6.44 4.90 -3.83
CA LEU A 120 6.89 5.67 -4.97
C LEU A 120 8.39 5.49 -5.21
N ILE A 121 8.75 4.87 -6.33
CA ILE A 121 10.15 4.67 -6.73
C ILE A 121 10.61 5.72 -7.74
N GLY A 122 9.70 6.21 -8.60
CA GLY A 122 10.01 7.23 -9.61
C GLY A 122 8.82 8.14 -9.91
N MET A 123 9.08 9.26 -10.58
CA MET A 123 8.04 10.19 -11.05
C MET A 123 8.37 10.66 -12.46
N ARG A 124 7.35 11.07 -13.24
CA ARG A 124 7.54 11.80 -14.50
C ARG A 124 6.42 12.82 -14.74
N PHE A 125 6.73 13.88 -15.49
CA PHE A 125 5.68 14.69 -16.13
C PHE A 125 5.17 13.95 -17.37
N ASN A 126 3.85 13.86 -17.54
CA ASN A 126 3.21 13.28 -18.72
C ASN A 126 2.33 14.33 -19.40
N GLN A 127 2.99 15.31 -20.01
CA GLN A 127 2.34 16.49 -20.59
C GLN A 127 1.53 16.15 -21.83
N TYR A 128 0.31 16.71 -21.94
CA TYR A 128 -0.60 16.49 -23.07
C TYR A 128 -0.42 17.50 -24.22
N ALA A 129 0.42 18.51 -24.04
CA ALA A 129 0.68 19.54 -25.03
C ALA A 129 2.12 20.04 -24.96
N ASP A 130 2.67 20.38 -26.13
CA ASP A 130 4.05 20.86 -26.26
C ASP A 130 4.25 22.30 -25.75
N SER A 131 3.16 23.05 -25.57
CA SER A 131 3.23 24.44 -25.11
C SER A 131 1.96 24.87 -24.37
N LEU A 132 2.15 25.80 -23.43
CA LEU A 132 1.08 26.45 -22.69
C LEU A 132 0.48 27.60 -23.49
N LYS A 133 -0.85 27.68 -23.53
CA LYS A 133 -1.59 28.83 -24.05
C LYS A 133 -1.94 29.79 -22.91
N LYS A 134 -1.78 31.10 -23.15
CA LYS A 134 -2.11 32.15 -22.18
C LYS A 134 -3.62 32.19 -21.94
N ASN A 135 -4.02 32.59 -20.73
CA ASN A 135 -5.40 32.70 -20.27
C ASN A 135 -6.21 31.39 -20.35
N ILE A 136 -5.54 30.24 -20.39
CA ILE A 136 -6.14 28.90 -20.39
C ILE A 136 -5.47 28.09 -19.29
N ARG A 137 -6.26 27.29 -18.57
CA ARG A 137 -5.74 26.35 -17.58
C ARG A 137 -4.96 25.23 -18.26
N PHE A 138 -3.71 25.08 -17.87
CA PHE A 138 -2.84 24.04 -18.35
C PHE A 138 -2.67 22.97 -17.28
N TYR A 139 -3.25 21.79 -17.50
CA TYR A 139 -3.22 20.70 -16.53
C TYR A 139 -1.82 20.10 -16.42
N LEU A 140 -1.26 20.09 -15.21
CA LEU A 140 0.05 19.52 -14.90
C LEU A 140 -0.09 18.05 -14.50
N ASN A 141 -0.03 17.18 -15.50
CA ASN A 141 -0.08 15.74 -15.27
C ASN A 141 1.29 15.21 -14.81
N VAL A 142 1.29 14.58 -13.63
CA VAL A 142 2.45 13.92 -13.05
C VAL A 142 2.04 12.49 -12.72
N GLU A 143 2.87 11.54 -13.12
CA GLU A 143 2.68 10.13 -12.83
C GLU A 143 3.78 9.65 -11.87
N GLY A 144 3.40 8.75 -10.98
CA GLY A 144 4.30 8.03 -10.10
C GLY A 144 4.47 6.59 -10.58
N GLN A 145 5.71 6.13 -10.64
CA GLN A 145 6.05 4.72 -10.75
C GLN A 145 6.20 4.16 -9.34
N PHE A 146 5.51 3.06 -9.04
CA PHE A 146 5.48 2.42 -7.72
C PHE A 146 6.24 1.09 -7.73
N SER A 147 6.68 0.63 -6.55
CA SER A 147 7.35 -0.66 -6.38
C SER A 147 6.46 -1.88 -6.69
N SER A 148 5.15 -1.66 -6.88
CA SER A 148 4.19 -2.64 -7.43
C SER A 148 4.17 -2.70 -8.97
N ASP A 149 5.13 -2.06 -9.64
CA ASP A 149 5.22 -1.87 -11.10
C ASP A 149 4.10 -1.03 -11.73
N ARG A 150 3.24 -0.43 -10.90
CA ARG A 150 2.15 0.42 -11.37
C ARG A 150 2.63 1.82 -11.68
N ILE A 151 2.00 2.40 -12.71
CA ILE A 151 2.11 3.82 -13.03
C ILE A 151 0.75 4.44 -12.77
N LEU A 152 0.67 5.35 -11.80
CA LEU A 152 -0.57 6.00 -11.39
C LEU A 152 -0.43 7.53 -11.40
N PRO A 153 -1.49 8.28 -11.72
CA PRO A 153 -1.47 9.73 -11.62
C PRO A 153 -1.28 10.15 -10.16
N LEU A 154 -0.44 11.16 -9.95
CA LEU A 154 -0.29 11.83 -8.66
C LEU A 154 -1.11 13.10 -8.67
N ASP A 155 -1.96 13.26 -7.66
CA ASP A 155 -2.79 14.44 -7.47
C ASP A 155 -2.18 15.40 -6.44
N THR A 156 -2.88 16.50 -6.18
CA THR A 156 -2.46 17.47 -5.18
C THR A 156 -2.50 16.96 -3.73
N ASN A 157 -2.97 15.75 -3.45
CA ASN A 157 -2.83 15.13 -2.13
C ASN A 157 -1.41 14.58 -1.94
N LEU A 158 -0.77 14.12 -3.02
CA LEU A 158 0.55 13.50 -3.00
C LEU A 158 1.68 14.44 -3.46
N VAL A 159 1.40 15.35 -4.39
CA VAL A 159 2.39 16.29 -4.93
C VAL A 159 2.03 17.75 -4.65
N ARG A 160 3.05 18.60 -4.58
CA ARG A 160 2.89 20.06 -4.61
C ARG A 160 3.64 20.62 -5.81
N PHE A 161 3.06 21.64 -6.43
CA PHE A 161 3.65 22.31 -7.58
C PHE A 161 4.21 23.68 -7.22
N LYS A 162 5.25 24.08 -7.95
CA LYS A 162 5.79 25.43 -7.98
C LYS A 162 6.11 25.78 -9.44
N ALA A 163 5.87 27.02 -9.83
CA ALA A 163 6.21 27.52 -11.16
C ALA A 163 7.02 28.81 -11.05
N SER A 164 7.90 29.05 -12.02
CA SER A 164 8.68 30.29 -12.12
C SER A 164 7.85 31.50 -12.56
N ALA A 165 6.68 31.25 -13.17
CA ALA A 165 5.74 32.27 -13.64
C ALA A 165 4.31 31.69 -13.68
N GLY A 166 3.32 32.58 -13.71
CA GLY A 166 1.90 32.21 -13.65
C GLY A 166 1.44 31.82 -12.24
N GLN A 167 0.21 31.29 -12.17
CA GLN A 167 -0.45 30.88 -10.94
C GLN A 167 -0.74 29.39 -10.94
N ILE A 168 -0.36 28.70 -9.86
CA ILE A 168 -0.74 27.31 -9.60
C ILE A 168 -2.13 27.30 -8.95
N LEU A 169 -3.07 26.59 -9.58
CA LEU A 169 -4.46 26.44 -9.16
C LEU A 169 -4.77 24.95 -9.03
N GLY A 170 -4.47 24.37 -7.86
CA GLY A 170 -4.55 22.92 -7.68
C GLY A 170 -3.52 22.22 -8.56
N GLN A 171 -3.99 21.51 -9.60
CA GLN A 171 -3.14 20.83 -10.58
C GLN A 171 -3.04 21.59 -11.91
N ASP A 172 -3.61 22.80 -11.99
CA ASP A 172 -3.53 23.64 -13.18
C ASP A 172 -2.47 24.74 -13.03
N LEU A 173 -1.81 25.08 -14.12
CA LEU A 173 -1.02 26.29 -14.28
C LEU A 173 -1.79 27.27 -15.17
N LEU A 174 -1.96 28.50 -14.68
CA LEU A 174 -2.59 29.59 -15.43
C LEU A 174 -1.60 30.73 -15.63
N LEU A 175 -1.33 31.07 -16.90
CA LEU A 175 -0.54 32.24 -17.25
C LEU A 175 -1.46 33.37 -17.74
N PRO A 176 -1.37 34.61 -17.23
CA PRO A 176 -2.22 35.72 -17.68
C PRO A 176 -2.06 36.06 -19.16
N ALA A 177 -3.10 36.64 -19.78
CA ALA A 177 -3.12 36.97 -21.21
C ALA A 177 -1.97 37.90 -21.66
N GLY A 178 -1.64 38.90 -20.85
CA GLY A 178 -0.61 39.90 -21.15
C GLY A 178 0.83 39.50 -20.77
N ASP A 179 1.03 38.29 -20.25
CA ASP A 179 2.34 37.83 -19.80
C ASP A 179 3.30 37.61 -20.99
N THR A 180 4.57 38.01 -20.85
CA THR A 180 5.59 37.92 -21.91
C THR A 180 6.55 36.73 -21.75
N THR A 181 6.33 35.89 -20.73
CA THR A 181 7.12 34.69 -20.44
C THR A 181 7.12 33.75 -21.64
N ARG A 182 8.30 33.23 -21.98
CA ARG A 182 8.51 32.28 -23.08
C ARG A 182 8.66 30.84 -22.60
N PHE A 183 9.21 30.66 -21.40
CA PHE A 183 9.46 29.36 -20.79
C PHE A 183 9.12 29.43 -19.31
N ILE A 184 8.38 28.45 -18.82
CA ILE A 184 8.04 28.33 -17.41
C ILE A 184 8.72 27.09 -16.87
N GLN A 185 9.55 27.26 -15.85
CA GLN A 185 10.06 26.13 -15.09
C GLN A 185 8.99 25.71 -14.09
N VAL A 186 8.60 24.43 -14.13
CA VAL A 186 7.63 23.85 -13.20
C VAL A 186 8.31 22.75 -12.42
N GLU A 187 8.19 22.84 -11.10
CA GLU A 187 8.68 21.85 -10.14
C GLU A 187 7.49 21.06 -9.58
N ALA A 188 7.61 19.74 -9.49
CA ALA A 188 6.67 18.88 -8.79
C ALA A 188 7.40 18.15 -7.66
N TRP A 189 6.97 18.35 -6.42
CA TRP A 189 7.59 17.78 -5.24
C TRP A 189 6.66 16.75 -4.60
N TYR A 190 7.17 15.55 -4.33
CA TYR A 190 6.43 14.58 -3.53
C TYR A 190 6.36 15.04 -2.08
N LYS A 191 5.14 15.19 -1.54
CA LYS A 191 4.94 15.80 -0.21
C LYS A 191 5.52 14.97 0.92
N LEU A 192 5.53 13.66 0.74
CA LEU A 192 5.98 12.72 1.74
C LEU A 192 7.51 12.63 1.76
N ASN A 193 8.16 12.57 0.59
CA ASN A 193 9.61 12.69 0.49
C ASN A 193 10.02 13.90 -0.37
N PRO A 194 10.38 15.04 0.24
CA PRO A 194 10.84 16.22 -0.49
C PRO A 194 12.12 15.99 -1.31
N GLU A 195 12.91 14.96 -1.05
CA GLU A 195 14.07 14.63 -1.89
C GLU A 195 13.65 14.08 -3.27
N LYS A 196 12.39 13.62 -3.41
CA LYS A 196 11.81 13.20 -4.68
C LYS A 196 11.07 14.37 -5.32
N TYR A 197 11.71 14.99 -6.30
CA TYR A 197 11.12 16.07 -7.08
C TYR A 197 11.48 15.96 -8.56
N LEU A 198 10.70 16.64 -9.39
CA LEU A 198 10.93 16.79 -10.82
C LEU A 198 10.95 18.25 -11.19
N ILE A 199 11.70 18.57 -12.24
CA ILE A 199 11.67 19.86 -12.90
C ILE A 199 11.40 19.63 -14.37
N THR A 200 10.49 20.41 -14.95
CA THR A 200 10.31 20.49 -16.40
C THR A 200 10.25 21.94 -16.86
N THR A 201 10.56 22.17 -18.12
CA THR A 201 10.42 23.48 -18.77
C THR A 201 9.29 23.40 -19.78
N ILE A 202 8.28 24.23 -19.58
CA ILE A 202 7.10 24.31 -20.44
C ILE A 202 7.23 25.56 -21.33
N PRO A 203 7.30 25.41 -22.66
CA PRO A 203 7.25 26.53 -23.59
C PRO A 203 5.89 27.23 -23.53
N VAL A 204 5.86 28.55 -23.70
CA VAL A 204 4.63 29.33 -23.81
C VAL A 204 4.42 29.69 -25.27
N LYS A 205 3.23 29.39 -25.79
CA LYS A 205 2.85 29.73 -27.15
C LYS A 205 2.83 31.26 -27.33
N GLN A 206 3.60 31.76 -28.31
CA GLN A 206 3.76 33.20 -28.55
C GLN A 206 2.80 33.75 -29.61
N LEU A 207 2.43 32.94 -30.59
CA LEU A 207 1.52 33.33 -31.67
C LEU A 207 0.14 32.68 -31.45
N PRO A 208 -0.96 33.37 -31.76
CA PRO A 208 -2.28 32.76 -31.84
C PRO A 208 -2.28 31.55 -32.79
N ASP A 209 -3.21 30.61 -32.57
CA ASP A 209 -3.54 29.65 -33.63
C ASP A 209 -3.95 30.42 -34.89
N LYS A 210 -3.49 29.98 -36.07
CA LYS A 210 -4.02 30.51 -37.32
C LYS A 210 -5.45 29.99 -37.44
N ASP A 211 -6.40 30.90 -37.64
CA ASP A 211 -7.78 30.58 -38.00
C ASP A 211 -7.85 29.82 -39.34
#